data_AF-A0A940JRX6-F1
#
_entry.id   AF-A0A940JRX6-F1
#
_cell.length_a   1.000
_cell.length_b   1.000
_cell.length_c   1.000
_cell.angle_alpha   90.00
_cell.angle_beta   90.00
_cell.angle_gamma   90.00
#
_symmetry.space_group_name_H-M   'P 1'
#
loop_
_entity.id
_entity.type
_entity.pdbx_description
1 polymer ?
#
loop_
_entity_poly.entity_id
_entity_poly.type
_entity_poly.pdbx_seq_one_letter_code
_entity_poly.pdbx_strand_id
1 'polypeptide(L)'
;MTRLRLSSSIISDTAKAFNVPMDRMLSESRVRPLACARFAAMKIIREERYLSAQTIARLLKRKDHTTVLNGIRQADKLLATDPAFRDAYMRAAG
;
A
#
# COMPACT_ATOMS: atom_id res chain seq x y z
N MET A 1 -5.02 20.58 5.15
CA MET A 1 -4.20 20.80 3.94
C MET A 1 -3.69 19.44 3.48
N THR A 2 -4.26 18.89 2.41
CA THR A 2 -3.83 17.57 1.89
C THR A 2 -2.42 17.71 1.31
N ARG A 3 -1.46 16.97 1.87
CA ARG A 3 -0.05 17.04 1.48
C ARG A 3 0.09 16.46 0.06
N LEU A 4 0.52 17.27 -0.91
CA LEU A 4 0.67 16.80 -2.28
C LEU A 4 2.02 16.05 -2.43
N ARG A 5 2.04 14.73 -2.18
CA ARG A 5 3.27 13.90 -2.22
C ARG A 5 3.28 12.88 -3.35
N LEU A 6 4.38 12.77 -4.10
CA LEU A 6 4.47 11.87 -5.25
C LEU A 6 4.11 10.41 -4.88
N SER A 7 3.48 9.67 -5.78
CA SER A 7 3.11 8.26 -5.52
C SER A 7 4.33 7.38 -5.19
N SER A 8 5.51 7.72 -5.72
CA SER A 8 6.79 7.09 -5.37
C SER A 8 7.18 7.33 -3.90
N SER A 9 6.87 8.50 -3.35
CA SER A 9 7.06 8.80 -1.92
C SER A 9 6.18 7.90 -1.06
N ILE A 10 4.90 7.75 -1.42
CA ILE A 10 3.95 6.91 -0.68
C ILE A 10 4.46 5.45 -0.61
N ILE A 11 4.97 4.92 -1.73
CA ILE A 11 5.52 3.56 -1.77
C ILE A 11 6.76 3.44 -0.86
N SER A 12 7.67 4.41 -0.92
CA SER A 12 8.86 4.46 -0.05
C SER A 12 8.49 4.56 1.44
N ASP A 13 7.56 5.45 1.78
CA ASP A 13 7.14 5.69 3.16
C ASP A 13 6.39 4.47 3.73
N THR A 14 5.58 3.80 2.89
CA THR A 14 4.96 2.52 3.24
C THR A 14 6.01 1.43 3.47
N ALA A 15 7.03 1.30 2.60
CA ALA A 15 8.09 0.31 2.79
C ALA A 15 8.82 0.51 4.13
N LYS A 16 9.14 1.75 4.47
CA LYS A 16 9.75 2.12 5.77
C LYS A 16 8.83 1.80 6.95
N ALA A 17 7.55 2.17 6.87
CA ALA A 17 6.61 1.95 7.96
C ALA A 17 6.42 0.45 8.28
N PHE A 18 6.40 -0.39 7.25
CA PHE A 18 6.26 -1.85 7.39
C PHE A 18 7.59 -2.58 7.59
N ASN A 19 8.71 -1.85 7.67
CA ASN A 19 10.07 -2.39 7.81
C ASN A 19 10.40 -3.44 6.75
N VAL A 20 10.07 -3.14 5.49
CA VAL A 20 10.37 -4.00 4.33
C VAL A 20 11.22 -3.26 3.29
N PRO A 21 12.13 -3.93 2.58
CA PRO A 21 12.84 -3.32 1.48
C PRO A 21 11.89 -2.93 0.33
N MET A 22 12.07 -1.74 -0.24
CA MET A 22 11.20 -1.20 -1.29
C MET A 22 11.22 -2.05 -2.58
N ASP A 23 12.39 -2.53 -2.97
CA ASP A 23 12.58 -3.47 -4.08
C ASP A 23 11.82 -4.78 -3.86
N ARG A 24 11.85 -5.31 -2.64
CA ARG A 24 11.11 -6.52 -2.25
C ARG A 24 9.61 -6.26 -2.22
N MET A 25 9.18 -5.08 -1.78
CA MET A 25 7.77 -4.67 -1.86
C MET A 25 7.27 -4.61 -3.31
N LEU A 26 8.12 -4.27 -4.28
CA LEU A 26 7.78 -4.30 -5.70
C LEU A 26 7.98 -5.68 -6.39
N SER A 27 8.53 -6.66 -5.69
CA SER A 27 8.73 -8.03 -6.20
C SER A 27 7.43 -8.85 -6.28
N GLU A 28 7.46 -10.02 -6.90
CA GLU A 28 6.31 -10.94 -6.96
C GLU A 28 6.08 -11.72 -5.66
N SER A 29 7.00 -11.64 -4.69
CA SER A 29 6.92 -12.41 -3.44
C SER A 29 5.67 -12.09 -2.63
N ARG A 30 4.96 -13.14 -2.20
CA ARG A 30 3.67 -13.05 -1.50
C ARG A 30 3.77 -13.28 0.01
N VAL A 31 4.98 -13.27 0.58
CA VAL A 31 5.15 -13.42 2.03
C VAL A 31 4.38 -12.32 2.77
N ARG A 32 3.81 -12.67 3.92
CA ARG A 32 2.84 -11.84 4.66
C ARG A 32 3.30 -10.39 4.88
N PRO A 33 4.54 -10.09 5.32
CA PRO A 33 4.98 -8.70 5.51
C PRO A 33 4.93 -7.85 4.23
N LEU A 34 5.35 -8.41 3.10
CA LEU A 34 5.32 -7.72 1.80
C LEU A 34 3.89 -7.54 1.29
N ALA A 35 3.02 -8.53 1.51
CA ALA A 35 1.61 -8.42 1.15
C ALA A 35 0.90 -7.32 1.94
N CYS A 36 1.09 -7.28 3.26
CA CYS A 36 0.54 -6.24 4.14
C CYS A 36 1.00 -4.84 3.71
N ALA A 37 2.30 -4.65 3.48
CA ALA A 37 2.82 -3.36 3.00
C ALA A 37 2.15 -2.93 1.67
N ARG A 38 1.98 -3.86 0.71
CA ARG A 38 1.31 -3.54 -0.56
C ARG A 38 -0.16 -3.19 -0.38
N PHE A 39 -0.89 -3.87 0.49
CA PHE A 39 -2.29 -3.58 0.77
C PHE A 39 -2.44 -2.16 1.33
N ALA A 40 -1.57 -1.76 2.25
CA ALA A 40 -1.51 -0.39 2.76
C ALA A 40 -1.24 0.61 1.63
N ALA A 41 -0.20 0.43 0.82
CA ALA A 41 0.12 1.34 -0.28
C ALA A 41 -1.02 1.46 -1.30
N MET A 42 -1.69 0.36 -1.64
CA MET A 42 -2.85 0.37 -2.55
C MET A 42 -3.97 1.27 -2.02
N LYS A 43 -4.29 1.15 -0.72
CA LYS A 43 -5.34 1.93 -0.07
C LYS A 43 -4.94 3.41 0.07
N ILE A 44 -3.74 3.70 0.56
CA ILE A 44 -3.24 5.09 0.73
C ILE A 44 -3.24 5.83 -0.60
N ILE A 45 -2.68 5.24 -1.66
CA ILE A 45 -2.65 5.86 -3.00
C ILE A 45 -4.08 6.08 -3.51
N ARG A 46 -5.02 5.15 -3.24
CA ARG A 46 -6.41 5.29 -3.65
C ARG A 46 -7.10 6.44 -2.94
N GLU A 47 -6.85 6.64 -1.65
CA GLU A 47 -7.48 7.67 -0.82
C GLU A 47 -6.88 9.06 -1.05
N GLU A 48 -5.56 9.17 -1.19
CA GLU A 48 -4.89 10.46 -1.34
C GLU A 48 -4.85 10.98 -2.78
N ARG A 49 -4.73 10.07 -3.75
CA ARG A 49 -4.49 10.44 -5.16
C ARG A 49 -5.65 10.11 -6.08
N TYR A 50 -6.68 9.41 -5.58
CA TYR A 50 -7.86 9.03 -6.35
C TYR A 50 -7.54 8.30 -7.67
N LEU A 51 -6.37 7.65 -7.75
CA LEU A 51 -5.92 6.95 -8.95
C LEU A 51 -6.78 5.70 -9.22
N SER A 52 -6.91 5.34 -10.49
CA SER A 52 -7.60 4.11 -10.90
C SER A 52 -6.83 2.87 -10.41
N ALA A 53 -7.56 1.78 -10.13
CA ALA A 53 -6.96 0.51 -9.72
C ALA A 53 -5.94 -0.01 -10.75
N GLN A 54 -6.18 0.22 -12.05
CA GLN A 54 -5.24 -0.12 -13.12
C GLN A 54 -3.93 0.70 -13.03
N THR A 55 -4.00 1.99 -12.70
CA THR A 55 -2.80 2.82 -12.53
C THR A 55 -2.03 2.45 -11.27
N ILE A 56 -2.72 2.18 -10.17
CA ILE A 56 -2.10 1.69 -8.92
C ILE A 56 -1.39 0.35 -9.16
N ALA A 57 -2.00 -0.55 -9.95
CA ALA A 57 -1.40 -1.83 -10.31
C ALA A 57 -0.05 -1.61 -11.03
N ARG A 58 0.00 -0.71 -12.03
CA ARG A 58 1.24 -0.36 -12.73
C ARG A 58 2.31 0.21 -11.79
N LEU A 59 1.94 1.13 -10.89
CA LEU A 59 2.87 1.71 -9.92
C LEU A 59 3.52 0.66 -9.00
N LEU A 60 2.75 -0.36 -8.60
CA LEU A 60 3.20 -1.44 -7.72
C LEU A 60 3.71 -2.68 -8.48
N LYS A 61 3.94 -2.55 -9.80
CA LYS A 61 4.33 -3.65 -10.69
C LYS A 61 3.43 -4.89 -10.54
N ARG A 62 2.11 -4.67 -10.44
CA ARG A 62 1.07 -5.71 -10.41
C ARG A 62 0.38 -5.80 -11.76
N LYS A 63 -0.03 -7.02 -12.12
CA LYS A 63 -0.62 -7.34 -13.43
C LYS A 63 -2.07 -6.87 -13.56
N ASP A 64 -2.90 -7.14 -12.56
CA ASP A 64 -4.36 -6.99 -12.66
C ASP A 64 -4.93 -5.96 -11.68
N HIS A 65 -5.85 -5.09 -12.13
CA HIS A 65 -6.54 -4.12 -11.27
C HIS A 65 -7.37 -4.79 -10.15
N THR A 66 -7.85 -6.01 -10.38
CA THR A 66 -8.56 -6.80 -9.36
C THR A 66 -7.65 -7.14 -8.17
N THR A 67 -6.34 -7.25 -8.39
CA THR A 67 -5.36 -7.40 -7.29
C THR A 67 -5.35 -6.18 -6.38
N VAL A 68 -5.48 -4.98 -6.96
CA VAL A 68 -5.54 -3.73 -6.19
C VAL A 68 -6.85 -3.65 -5.41
N LEU A 69 -7.98 -3.97 -6.04
CA LEU A 69 -9.28 -3.98 -5.37
C LEU A 69 -9.31 -4.97 -4.20
N ASN A 70 -8.78 -6.18 -4.40
CA ASN A 70 -8.65 -7.14 -3.31
C ASN A 70 -7.71 -6.60 -2.22
N GLY A 71 -6.57 -6.02 -2.58
CA GLY A 71 -5.63 -5.46 -1.62
C GLY A 71 -6.22 -4.34 -0.76
N ILE A 72 -7.04 -3.46 -1.34
CA ILE A 72 -7.77 -2.42 -0.59
C ILE A 72 -8.73 -3.08 0.42
N ARG A 73 -9.51 -4.07 0.00
CA ARG A 73 -10.43 -4.80 0.92
C ARG A 73 -9.67 -5.51 2.05
N GLN A 74 -8.50 -6.06 1.76
CA GLN A 74 -7.65 -6.67 2.80
C GLN A 74 -7.08 -5.61 3.75
N ALA A 75 -6.69 -4.43 3.23
CA ALA A 75 -6.26 -3.32 4.08
C ALA A 75 -7.38 -2.86 5.01
N ASP A 76 -8.62 -2.73 4.52
CA ASP A 76 -9.79 -2.37 5.34
C ASP A 76 -10.00 -3.37 6.48
N LYS A 77 -9.93 -4.67 6.17
CA LYS A 77 -10.04 -5.72 7.18
C LYS A 77 -8.93 -5.62 8.22
N LEU A 78 -7.67 -5.48 7.78
CA LEU A 78 -6.53 -5.38 8.69
C LEU A 78 -6.57 -4.11 9.54
N LEU A 79 -7.03 -2.99 9.00
CA LEU A 79 -7.24 -1.77 9.78
C LEU A 79 -8.26 -1.95 10.89
N ALA A 80 -9.29 -2.77 10.67
CA ALA A 80 -10.27 -3.10 11.69
C ALA A 80 -9.73 -4.09 12.74
N THR A 81 -8.96 -5.09 12.33
CA THR A 81 -8.64 -6.26 13.17
C THR A 81 -7.21 -6.34 13.71
N ASP A 82 -6.25 -5.63 13.11
CA ASP A 82 -4.82 -5.74 13.42
C ASP A 82 -4.25 -4.37 13.84
N PRO A 83 -4.07 -4.12 15.16
CA PRO A 83 -3.51 -2.86 15.65
C PRO A 83 -2.12 -2.55 15.10
N ALA A 84 -1.25 -3.55 14.95
CA ALA A 84 0.10 -3.34 14.43
C ALA A 84 0.09 -2.91 12.96
N PHE A 85 -0.82 -3.49 12.17
CA PHE A 85 -1.06 -3.02 10.81
C PHE A 85 -1.57 -1.58 10.79
N ARG A 86 -2.52 -1.23 11.67
CA ARG A 86 -3.08 0.11 11.78
C ARG A 86 -2.01 1.14 12.12
N ASP A 87 -1.15 0.85 13.08
CA ASP A 87 -0.07 1.76 13.48
C ASP A 87 0.94 1.97 12.34
N ALA A 88 1.30 0.90 11.62
CA ALA A 88 2.15 1.01 10.43
C ALA A 88 1.46 1.79 9.29
N TYR A 89 0.17 1.59 9.09
CA TYR A 89 -0.63 2.34 8.11
C TYR A 89 -0.63 3.84 8.42
N MET A 90 -0.91 4.22 9.67
CA MET A 90 -0.94 5.63 10.09
C MET A 90 0.43 6.30 9.94
N ARG A 91 1.52 5.57 10.22
CA ARG A 91 2.89 6.08 9.98
C ARG A 91 3.21 6.26 8.49
N ALA A 92 2.64 5.41 7.62
CA ALA A 92 2.83 5.53 6.18
C ALA A 92 1.98 6.66 5.55
N ALA A 93 0.81 6.94 6.13
CA ALA A 93 -0.15 7.92 5.63
C ALA A 93 0.06 9.36 6.17
N GLY A 94 0.92 9.56 7.18
CA GLY A 94 1.28 10.88 7.74
C GLY A 94 2.52 11.52 7.10
#